data_AF-A0A958TPE8-F1
#
_entry.id   AF-A0A958TPE8-F1
#
_cell.length_a   1.000
_cell.length_b   1.000
_cell.length_c   1.000
_cell.angle_alpha   90.00
_cell.angle_beta   90.00
_cell.angle_gamma   90.00
#
_symmetry.space_group_name_H-M   'P 1'
#
loop_
_entity.id
_entity.type
_entity.pdbx_description
1 polymer ?
#
loop_
_entity_poly.entity_id
_entity_poly.type
_entity_poly.pdbx_seq_one_letter_code
_entity_poly.pdbx_strand_id
1 'polypeptide(L)'
;FENKTKLVEAVTFTVFETICDGIDCICDASHNPIEELYDIKMYVMNYLKNEKASPQYQLKKYYPQIFQRLQIKQFEKMHESVKESIQKGVDTGLFRLNIDVDFISRMYFNGMTGIKDENIFPSEQFSMEYLMESYLEYHLRAICSERGLQLLTKFINNQS
;
A
#
# COMPACT_ATOMS: atom_id res chain seq x y z
N PHE A 1 -23.53 18.92 -7.38
CA PHE A 1 -22.84 18.32 -8.54
C PHE A 1 -23.75 18.31 -9.74
N GLU A 2 -23.23 18.64 -10.92
CA GLU A 2 -24.02 18.77 -12.15
C GLU A 2 -24.53 17.44 -12.71
N ASN A 3 -23.83 16.34 -12.46
CA ASN A 3 -24.27 15.00 -12.82
C ASN A 3 -23.63 13.93 -11.91
N LYS A 4 -24.13 12.69 -12.02
CA LYS A 4 -23.65 11.54 -11.23
C LYS A 4 -22.16 11.28 -11.43
N THR A 5 -21.64 11.44 -12.65
CA THR A 5 -20.20 11.26 -12.96
C THR A 5 -19.34 12.26 -12.19
N LYS A 6 -19.74 13.54 -12.13
CA LYS A 6 -19.02 14.58 -11.39
C LYS A 6 -19.05 14.36 -9.87
N LEU A 7 -20.16 13.85 -9.34
CA LEU A 7 -20.24 13.45 -7.93
C LEU A 7 -19.29 12.27 -7.64
N VAL A 8 -19.33 11.22 -8.48
CA VAL A 8 -18.46 10.04 -8.32
C VAL A 8 -16.99 10.46 -8.42
N GLU A 9 -16.64 11.27 -9.40
CA GLU A 9 -15.29 11.83 -9.56
C GLU A 9 -14.82 12.55 -8.30
N ALA A 10 -15.62 13.48 -7.79
CA ALA A 10 -15.26 14.25 -6.62
C ALA A 10 -15.09 13.37 -5.37
N VAL A 11 -16.04 12.47 -5.09
CA VAL A 11 -15.96 11.58 -3.94
C VAL A 11 -14.74 10.66 -4.03
N THR A 12 -14.48 10.07 -5.22
CA THR A 12 -13.30 9.22 -5.45
C THR A 12 -12.01 9.95 -5.13
N PHE A 13 -11.85 11.18 -5.63
CA PHE A 13 -10.61 11.92 -5.39
C PHE A 13 -10.54 12.50 -3.97
N THR A 14 -11.66 12.91 -3.34
CA THR A 14 -11.65 13.30 -1.92
C THR A 14 -11.20 12.15 -1.01
N VAL A 15 -11.68 10.92 -1.27
CA VAL A 15 -11.21 9.73 -0.54
C VAL A 15 -9.72 9.49 -0.78
N PHE A 16 -9.28 9.57 -2.04
CA PHE A 16 -7.86 9.41 -2.39
C PHE A 16 -6.96 10.42 -1.67
N GLU A 17 -7.29 11.71 -1.73
CA GLU A 17 -6.50 12.76 -1.07
C GLU A 17 -6.48 12.56 0.46
N THR A 18 -7.61 12.19 1.07
CA THR A 18 -7.64 11.88 2.53
C THR A 18 -6.69 10.75 2.90
N ILE A 19 -6.63 9.70 2.08
CA ILE A 19 -5.70 8.59 2.29
C ILE A 19 -4.25 9.06 2.11
N CYS A 20 -3.98 9.91 1.10
CA CYS A 20 -2.64 10.45 0.86
C CYS A 20 -2.15 11.29 2.04
N ASP A 21 -2.98 12.20 2.55
CA ASP A 21 -2.65 13.05 3.70
C ASP A 21 -2.31 12.21 4.94
N GLY A 22 -3.06 11.13 5.17
CA GLY A 22 -2.77 10.21 6.27
C GLY A 22 -1.47 9.43 6.10
N ILE A 23 -1.14 9.02 4.88
CA ILE A 23 0.15 8.38 4.57
C ILE A 23 1.29 9.36 4.85
N ASP A 24 1.16 10.62 4.42
CA ASP A 24 2.17 11.66 4.65
C ASP A 24 2.41 11.90 6.13
N CYS A 25 1.34 11.98 6.93
CA CYS A 25 1.46 12.11 8.38
C CYS A 25 2.24 10.94 9.02
N ILE A 26 2.07 9.71 8.51
CA ILE A 26 2.78 8.53 9.00
C ILE A 26 4.25 8.56 8.60
N CYS A 27 4.55 8.89 7.34
CA CYS A 27 5.91 9.03 6.83
C CYS A 27 6.70 10.09 7.61
N ASP A 28 6.08 11.24 7.88
CA ASP A 28 6.69 12.35 8.63
C ASP A 28 6.98 12.01 10.10
N ALA A 29 6.12 11.20 10.73
CA ALA A 29 6.25 10.84 12.14
C ALA A 29 7.19 9.63 12.38
N SER A 30 7.35 8.77 11.37
CA SER A 30 8.05 7.50 11.55
C SER A 30 9.57 7.68 11.54
N HIS A 31 10.23 6.98 12.45
CA HIS A 31 11.70 6.88 12.51
C HIS A 31 12.20 5.53 11.99
N ASN A 32 11.30 4.55 11.87
CA ASN A 32 11.61 3.17 11.51
C ASN A 32 10.85 2.78 10.22
N PRO A 33 11.55 2.63 9.08
CA PRO A 33 10.94 2.25 7.80
C PRO A 33 10.14 0.94 7.81
N ILE A 34 10.46 0.00 8.71
CA ILE A 34 9.69 -1.25 8.85
C ILE A 34 8.34 -0.94 9.49
N GLU A 35 8.33 -0.20 10.59
CA GLU A 35 7.10 0.20 11.29
C GLU A 35 6.24 1.11 10.41
N GLU A 36 6.88 2.04 9.69
CA GLU A 36 6.23 2.95 8.73
C GLU A 36 5.35 2.20 7.72
N LEU A 37 5.89 1.14 7.10
CA LEU A 37 5.16 0.36 6.11
C LEU A 37 4.00 -0.44 6.72
N TYR A 38 4.14 -0.88 7.98
CA TYR A 38 3.06 -1.52 8.72
C TYR A 38 1.95 -0.53 9.10
N ASP A 39 2.32 0.67 9.55
CA ASP A 39 1.37 1.73 9.92
C ASP A 39 0.61 2.22 8.69
N ILE A 40 1.29 2.40 7.55
CA ILE A 40 0.65 2.70 6.26
C ILE A 40 -0.35 1.60 5.90
N LYS A 41 0.05 0.31 5.96
CA LYS A 41 -0.85 -0.82 5.70
C LYS A 41 -2.08 -0.74 6.61
N MET A 42 -1.90 -0.57 7.91
CA MET A 42 -2.98 -0.52 8.89
C MET A 42 -3.92 0.67 8.65
N TYR A 43 -3.36 1.85 8.38
CA TYR A 43 -4.13 3.05 8.07
C TYR A 43 -4.99 2.88 6.82
N VAL A 44 -4.37 2.44 5.71
CA VAL A 44 -5.06 2.18 4.45
C VAL A 44 -6.13 1.11 4.63
N MET A 45 -5.82 0.01 5.32
CA MET A 45 -6.79 -1.04 5.61
C MET A 45 -7.95 -0.55 6.46
N ASN A 46 -7.72 0.27 7.47
CA ASN A 46 -8.79 0.78 8.33
C ASN A 46 -9.69 1.77 7.58
N TYR A 47 -9.12 2.61 6.72
CA TYR A 47 -9.89 3.50 5.87
C TYR A 47 -10.75 2.71 4.87
N LEU A 48 -10.17 1.65 4.29
CA LEU A 48 -10.82 0.79 3.30
C LEU A 48 -11.64 -0.36 3.91
N LYS A 49 -11.59 -0.61 5.22
CA LYS A 49 -12.31 -1.72 5.90
C LYS A 49 -13.83 -1.63 5.74
N ASN A 50 -14.34 -0.46 5.37
CA ASN A 50 -15.75 -0.23 5.04
C ASN A 50 -16.07 -0.33 3.53
N GLU A 51 -15.07 -0.52 2.67
CA GLU A 51 -15.26 -0.78 1.24
C GLU A 51 -15.32 -2.30 0.99
N LYS A 52 -16.49 -2.79 0.58
CA LYS A 52 -16.58 -4.10 -0.08
C LYS A 52 -15.74 -4.06 -1.38
N ALA A 53 -15.44 -5.17 -2.03
CA ALA A 53 -14.83 -5.15 -3.39
C ALA A 53 -15.70 -4.37 -4.42
N SER A 54 -16.98 -4.14 -4.11
CA SER A 54 -17.97 -3.60 -5.02
C SER A 54 -17.75 -2.15 -5.49
N PRO A 55 -17.28 -1.16 -4.69
CA PRO A 55 -17.08 0.21 -5.17
C PRO A 55 -15.95 0.30 -6.19
N GLN A 56 -14.82 -0.40 -5.98
CA GLN A 56 -13.72 -0.43 -6.95
C GLN A 56 -14.13 -1.14 -8.24
N TYR A 57 -14.84 -2.26 -8.15
CA TYR A 57 -15.38 -2.96 -9.32
C TYR A 57 -16.37 -2.10 -10.09
N GLN A 58 -17.29 -1.41 -9.39
CA GLN A 58 -18.25 -0.50 -10.00
C GLN A 58 -17.57 0.72 -10.65
N LEU A 59 -16.56 1.29 -10.00
CA LEU A 59 -15.78 2.40 -10.54
C LEU A 59 -15.08 1.99 -11.83
N LYS A 60 -14.43 0.82 -11.86
CA LYS A 60 -13.80 0.26 -13.06
C LYS A 60 -14.81 0.00 -14.18
N LYS A 61 -15.98 -0.58 -13.85
CA LYS A 61 -17.00 -0.96 -14.83
C LYS A 61 -17.76 0.23 -15.42
N TYR A 62 -18.20 1.17 -14.60
CA TYR A 62 -19.09 2.25 -15.01
C TYR A 62 -18.38 3.58 -15.24
N TYR A 63 -17.18 3.77 -14.70
CA TYR A 63 -16.41 5.01 -14.79
C TYR A 63 -14.93 4.76 -15.12
N PRO A 64 -14.61 4.05 -16.22
CA PRO A 64 -13.24 3.58 -16.52
C PRO A 64 -12.21 4.70 -16.62
N GLN A 65 -12.59 5.90 -17.08
CA GLN A 65 -11.69 7.06 -17.15
C GLN A 65 -11.32 7.59 -15.75
N ILE A 66 -12.27 7.60 -14.81
CA ILE A 66 -12.00 7.99 -13.42
C ILE A 66 -11.11 6.93 -12.76
N PHE A 67 -11.42 5.65 -12.98
CA PHE A 67 -10.61 4.53 -12.49
C PHE A 67 -9.16 4.58 -12.99
N GLN A 68 -8.94 4.84 -14.29
CA GLN A 68 -7.60 4.94 -14.86
C GLN A 68 -6.80 6.11 -14.25
N ARG A 69 -7.42 7.27 -14.07
CA ARG A 69 -6.79 8.42 -13.41
C ARG A 69 -6.47 8.14 -11.95
N LEU A 70 -7.37 7.45 -11.24
CA LEU A 70 -7.13 7.02 -9.87
C LEU A 70 -5.93 6.07 -9.79
N GLN A 71 -5.82 5.09 -10.69
CA GLN A 71 -4.68 4.17 -10.74
C GLN A 71 -3.34 4.87 -10.96
N ILE A 72 -3.30 5.86 -11.85
CA ILE A 72 -2.10 6.68 -12.09
C ILE A 72 -1.70 7.43 -10.82
N LYS A 73 -2.66 8.13 -10.18
CA LYS A 73 -2.42 8.86 -8.94
C LYS A 73 -2.00 7.95 -7.77
N GLN A 74 -2.61 6.77 -7.65
CA GLN A 74 -2.20 5.77 -6.66
C GLN A 74 -0.78 5.28 -6.89
N PHE A 75 -0.41 5.02 -8.15
CA PHE A 75 0.95 4.64 -8.50
C PHE A 75 1.94 5.76 -8.13
N GLU A 76 1.68 7.00 -8.55
CA GLU A 76 2.55 8.14 -8.26
C GLU A 76 2.77 8.31 -6.76
N LYS A 77 1.69 8.35 -5.97
CA LYS A 77 1.78 8.52 -4.51
C LYS A 77 2.51 7.36 -3.82
N MET A 78 2.12 6.13 -4.12
CA MET A 78 2.72 4.96 -3.48
C MET A 78 4.18 4.79 -3.91
N HIS A 79 4.50 5.03 -5.18
CA HIS A 79 5.87 4.93 -5.67
C HIS A 79 6.77 5.94 -4.97
N GLU A 80 6.36 7.20 -4.85
CA GLU A 80 7.11 8.23 -4.12
C GLU A 80 7.31 7.84 -2.65
N SER A 81 6.21 7.59 -1.92
CA SER A 81 6.26 7.30 -0.48
C SER A 81 7.09 6.05 -0.17
N VAL A 82 6.83 4.94 -0.89
CA VAL A 82 7.54 3.67 -0.65
C VAL A 82 9.00 3.75 -1.08
N LYS A 83 9.31 4.48 -2.15
CA LYS A 83 10.70 4.71 -2.58
C LYS A 83 11.48 5.44 -1.49
N GLU A 84 10.89 6.46 -0.86
CA GLU A 84 11.49 7.17 0.26
C GLU A 84 11.68 6.26 1.48
N SER A 85 10.66 5.49 1.87
CA SER A 85 10.78 4.51 2.97
C SER A 85 11.90 3.49 2.71
N ILE A 86 11.98 2.97 1.49
CA ILE A 86 13.02 2.00 1.10
C ILE A 86 14.40 2.66 1.13
N GLN A 87 14.55 3.86 0.58
CA GLN A 87 15.82 4.58 0.60
C GLN A 87 16.28 4.84 2.04
N LYS A 88 15.38 5.31 2.91
CA LYS A 88 15.65 5.50 4.34
C LYS A 88 16.03 4.19 5.02
N GLY A 89 15.41 3.08 4.66
CA GLY A 89 15.77 1.75 5.16
C GLY A 89 17.18 1.32 4.73
N VAL A 90 17.59 1.64 3.51
CA VAL A 90 18.96 1.43 3.02
C VAL A 90 19.94 2.31 3.81
N ASP A 91 19.65 3.60 3.94
CA ASP A 91 20.52 4.58 4.61
C ASP A 91 20.70 4.29 6.11
N THR A 92 19.68 3.73 6.75
CA THR A 92 19.72 3.31 8.17
C THR A 92 20.25 1.89 8.38
N GLY A 93 20.56 1.17 7.30
CA GLY A 93 21.07 -0.21 7.33
C GLY A 93 20.02 -1.26 7.73
N LEU A 94 18.74 -0.93 7.69
CA LEU A 94 17.62 -1.86 7.93
C LEU A 94 17.28 -2.66 6.67
N PHE A 95 17.49 -2.10 5.48
CA PHE A 95 17.37 -2.80 4.20
C PHE A 95 18.75 -3.06 3.59
N ARG A 96 18.82 -4.01 2.66
CA ARG A 96 20.08 -4.42 2.00
C ARG A 96 20.63 -3.27 1.14
N LEU A 97 21.94 -3.02 1.23
CA LEU A 97 22.61 -1.93 0.50
C LEU A 97 22.61 -2.09 -1.03
N ASN A 98 22.43 -3.30 -1.54
CA ASN A 98 22.57 -3.65 -2.95
C ASN A 98 21.22 -3.81 -3.69
N ILE A 99 20.13 -3.27 -3.13
CA ILE A 99 18.83 -3.28 -3.79
C ILE A 99 18.70 -2.10 -4.74
N ASP A 100 17.97 -2.31 -5.82
CA ASP A 100 17.51 -1.23 -6.69
C ASP A 100 16.21 -0.65 -6.11
N VAL A 101 16.31 0.52 -5.48
CA VAL A 101 15.19 1.17 -4.78
C VAL A 101 14.03 1.50 -5.74
N ASP A 102 14.33 1.91 -6.98
CA ASP A 102 13.30 2.25 -7.96
C ASP A 102 12.55 0.99 -8.42
N PHE A 103 13.29 -0.08 -8.69
CA PHE A 103 12.70 -1.37 -9.04
C PHE A 103 11.86 -1.95 -7.90
N ILE A 104 12.39 -1.98 -6.67
CA ILE A 104 11.71 -2.60 -5.53
C ILE A 104 10.43 -1.84 -5.17
N SER A 105 10.43 -0.50 -5.19
CA SER A 105 9.22 0.30 -4.94
C SER A 105 8.12 0.04 -6.00
N ARG A 106 8.49 -0.17 -7.27
CA ARG A 106 7.53 -0.59 -8.32
C ARG A 106 7.01 -2.01 -8.10
N MET A 107 7.89 -2.94 -7.68
CA MET A 107 7.50 -4.30 -7.32
C MET A 107 6.54 -4.33 -6.13
N TYR A 108 6.75 -3.45 -5.15
CA TYR A 108 5.83 -3.26 -4.03
C TYR A 108 4.43 -2.87 -4.53
N PHE A 109 4.34 -1.80 -5.32
CA PHE A 109 3.06 -1.35 -5.88
C PHE A 109 2.37 -2.42 -6.73
N ASN A 110 3.14 -3.09 -7.59
CA ASN A 110 2.62 -4.13 -8.47
C ASN A 110 2.06 -5.30 -7.65
N GLY A 111 2.78 -5.76 -6.62
CA GLY A 111 2.30 -6.84 -5.77
C GLY A 111 1.08 -6.45 -4.94
N MET A 112 1.06 -5.25 -4.35
CA MET A 112 -0.10 -4.73 -3.60
C MET A 112 -1.37 -4.62 -4.46
N THR A 113 -1.19 -4.31 -5.75
CA THR A 113 -2.28 -4.31 -6.73
C THR A 113 -2.63 -5.73 -7.16
N GLY A 114 -1.63 -6.58 -7.37
CA GLY A 114 -1.78 -7.96 -7.86
C GLY A 114 -2.51 -8.87 -6.87
N ILE A 115 -2.28 -8.72 -5.56
CA ILE A 115 -3.00 -9.49 -4.54
C ILE A 115 -4.50 -9.18 -4.48
N LYS A 116 -4.97 -8.12 -5.16
CA LYS A 116 -6.40 -7.76 -5.24
C LYS A 116 -7.12 -8.42 -6.42
N ASP A 117 -6.42 -9.18 -7.26
CA ASP A 117 -7.04 -9.88 -8.39
C ASP A 117 -7.83 -11.10 -7.90
N GLU A 118 -9.17 -10.98 -7.89
CA GLU A 118 -10.07 -12.06 -7.46
C GLU A 118 -9.95 -13.35 -8.30
N ASN A 119 -9.40 -13.29 -9.51
CA ASN A 119 -9.15 -14.49 -10.32
C ASN A 119 -7.95 -15.29 -9.80
N ILE A 120 -7.00 -14.61 -9.14
CA ILE A 120 -5.79 -15.22 -8.57
C ILE A 120 -5.99 -15.50 -7.08
N PHE A 121 -6.66 -14.59 -6.37
CA PHE A 121 -6.93 -14.64 -4.93
C PHE A 121 -8.43 -14.49 -4.64
N PRO A 122 -9.23 -15.58 -4.80
CA PRO A 122 -10.66 -15.54 -4.53
C PRO A 122 -10.96 -15.20 -3.07
N SER A 123 -11.90 -14.28 -2.84
CA SER A 123 -12.23 -13.77 -1.51
C SER A 123 -12.83 -14.83 -0.57
N GLU A 124 -13.37 -15.91 -1.13
CA GLU A 124 -13.88 -17.07 -0.38
C GLU A 124 -12.76 -17.92 0.24
N GLN A 125 -11.53 -17.80 -0.29
CA GLN A 125 -10.36 -18.54 0.17
C GLN A 125 -9.35 -17.64 0.89
N PHE A 126 -9.22 -16.39 0.44
CA PHE A 126 -8.22 -15.45 0.93
C PHE A 126 -8.87 -14.14 1.38
N SER A 127 -8.79 -13.85 2.68
CA SER A 127 -9.23 -12.53 3.16
C SER A 127 -8.24 -11.45 2.73
N MET A 128 -8.75 -10.25 2.47
CA MET A 128 -7.90 -9.11 2.09
C MET A 128 -6.88 -8.76 3.18
N GLU A 129 -7.26 -8.94 4.46
CA GLU A 129 -6.36 -8.79 5.60
C GLU A 129 -5.20 -9.78 5.55
N TYR A 130 -5.48 -11.06 5.31
CA TYR A 130 -4.45 -12.08 5.16
C TYR A 130 -3.51 -11.80 3.99
N LEU A 131 -4.06 -11.39 2.83
CA LEU A 131 -3.26 -11.10 1.63
C LEU A 131 -2.31 -9.91 1.84
N MET A 132 -2.81 -8.81 2.41
CA MET A 132 -2.02 -7.62 2.68
C MET A 132 -0.93 -7.87 3.72
N GLU A 133 -1.25 -8.62 4.78
CA GLU A 133 -0.29 -9.03 5.81
C GLU A 133 0.82 -9.91 5.20
N SER A 134 0.42 -11.00 4.56
CA SER A 134 1.35 -12.00 4.01
C SER A 134 2.25 -11.39 2.94
N TYR A 135 1.70 -10.50 2.10
CA TYR A 135 2.48 -9.80 1.08
C TYR A 135 3.47 -8.82 1.68
N LEU A 136 3.06 -8.01 2.66
CA LEU A 136 3.97 -7.06 3.30
C LEU A 136 5.13 -7.78 3.99
N GLU A 137 4.84 -8.85 4.73
CA GLU A 137 5.88 -9.67 5.36
C GLU A 137 6.81 -10.30 4.32
N TYR A 138 6.25 -10.90 3.27
CA TYR A 138 7.03 -11.47 2.15
C TYR A 138 7.97 -10.43 1.54
N HIS A 139 7.45 -9.23 1.27
CA HIS A 139 8.22 -8.15 0.66
C HIS A 139 9.34 -7.67 1.59
N LEU A 140 9.04 -7.42 2.87
CA LEU A 140 10.02 -6.97 3.85
C LEU A 140 11.12 -8.01 4.07
N ARG A 141 10.77 -9.29 4.23
CA ARG A 141 11.76 -10.38 4.34
C ARG A 141 12.69 -10.43 3.13
N ALA A 142 12.19 -10.11 1.94
CA ALA A 142 13.01 -10.08 0.74
C ALA A 142 13.99 -8.91 0.71
N ILE A 143 13.73 -7.77 1.35
CA ILE A 143 14.56 -6.56 1.24
C ILE A 143 15.36 -6.23 2.50
N CYS A 144 14.97 -6.77 3.66
CA CYS A 144 15.65 -6.56 4.93
C CYS A 144 17.11 -7.01 4.93
N SER A 145 17.96 -6.24 5.59
CA SER A 145 19.29 -6.69 6.01
C SER A 145 19.15 -7.69 7.17
N GLU A 146 20.25 -8.31 7.61
CA GLU A 146 20.22 -9.17 8.81
C GLU A 146 19.70 -8.41 10.05
N ARG A 147 20.13 -7.15 10.21
CA ARG A 147 19.66 -6.26 11.28
C ARG A 147 18.17 -5.95 11.14
N GLY A 148 17.72 -5.62 9.92
CA GLY A 148 16.30 -5.37 9.65
C GLY A 148 15.43 -6.60 9.89
N LEU A 149 15.92 -7.79 9.53
CA LEU A 149 15.18 -9.04 9.72
C LEU A 149 15.01 -9.38 11.21
N GLN A 150 16.02 -9.11 12.03
CA GLN A 150 15.91 -9.26 13.49
C GLN A 150 14.85 -8.30 14.07
N LEU A 151 14.82 -7.05 13.58
CA LEU A 151 13.82 -6.07 14.00
C LEU A 151 12.42 -6.50 13.56
N LEU A 152 12.25 -6.88 12.30
CA LEU A 152 11.00 -7.38 11.73
C LEU A 152 10.47 -8.58 12.54
N THR A 153 11.34 -9.54 12.84
CA THR A 153 10.95 -10.74 13.62
C THR A 153 10.48 -10.37 15.02
N LYS A 154 11.16 -9.43 15.69
CA LYS A 154 10.71 -8.92 17.01
C LYS A 154 9.35 -8.21 16.90
N PHE A 155 9.18 -7.40 15.86
CA PHE A 155 7.94 -6.67 15.63
C PHE A 155 6.75 -7.61 15.43
N ILE A 156 6.88 -8.59 14.51
CA ILE A 156 5.85 -9.60 14.24
C ILE A 156 5.52 -10.41 15.51
N ASN A 157 6.53 -10.88 16.24
CA ASN A 157 6.32 -11.66 17.47
C ASN A 157 5.66 -10.85 18.59
N ASN A 158 5.83 -9.53 18.62
CA ASN A 158 5.19 -8.66 19.61
C ASN A 158 3.75 -8.25 19.24
N GLN A 159 3.35 -8.42 17.98
CA GLN A 159 1.97 -8.21 17.51
C GLN A 159 1.13 -9.49 17.54
N SER A 160 1.77 -10.65 17.77
CA SER A 160 1.15 -11.97 17.91
C SER A 160 0.69 -12.22 19.34
#